data_AF-A0A1Q4VJ77-F1
#
_entry.id   AF-A0A1Q4VJ77-F1
#
_cell.length_a   1.000
_cell.length_b   1.000
_cell.length_c   1.000
_cell.angle_alpha   90.00
_cell.angle_beta   90.00
_cell.angle_gamma   90.00
#
_symmetry.space_group_name_H-M   'P 1'
#
loop_
_entity.id
_entity.type
_entity.pdbx_description
1 polymer ?
#
loop_
_entity_poly.entity_id
_entity_poly.type
_entity_poly.pdbx_seq_one_letter_code
_entity_poly.pdbx_strand_id
1 'polypeptide(L)'
;MPHCDRVGDRLYRQVNLAKNGKVYEYYRCAKTAGKPSCKGQSVEGERVTAAISALVERLAGLAMTVRRFIPGEDHAEQLNHVTVAMRDLCEEKRRNLFDYPGGDDEYSEALEVLVDERRRLAALPQRPSAWAEAETGQTFAGLGPAPTRNTAAGPPRPQSPPLHATHHLRLVPTRRTPSTRTAAGALWKFDVGR
;
A
#
# COMPACT_ATOMS: atom_id res chain seq x y z
N MET A 1 -19.23 8.26 22.30
CA MET A 1 -20.59 7.87 22.72
C MET A 1 -20.54 7.55 24.21
N PRO A 2 -21.43 8.10 25.05
CA PRO A 2 -21.39 7.88 26.50
C PRO A 2 -21.85 6.45 26.86
N HIS A 3 -21.20 5.84 27.87
CA HIS A 3 -21.46 4.48 28.34
C HIS A 3 -21.78 4.49 29.84
N CYS A 4 -22.50 3.47 30.32
CA CYS A 4 -22.79 3.31 31.74
C CYS A 4 -21.69 2.50 32.44
N ASP A 5 -21.03 3.05 33.44
CA ASP A 5 -19.90 2.38 34.12
C ASP A 5 -20.29 1.10 34.86
N ARG A 6 -21.57 0.96 35.25
CA ARG A 6 -22.06 -0.24 35.97
C ARG A 6 -22.36 -1.42 35.08
N VAL A 7 -22.92 -1.16 33.89
CA VAL A 7 -23.45 -2.20 33.00
C VAL A 7 -22.56 -2.38 31.76
N GLY A 8 -21.73 -1.38 31.43
CA GLY A 8 -20.91 -1.32 30.21
C GLY A 8 -21.71 -1.01 28.94
N ASP A 9 -23.05 -1.01 29.02
CA ASP A 9 -23.92 -0.74 27.88
C ASP A 9 -23.95 0.76 27.52
N ARG A 10 -24.35 1.05 26.27
CA ARG A 10 -24.43 2.42 25.73
C ARG A 10 -25.55 3.22 26.41
N LEU A 11 -25.32 4.51 26.62
CA LEU A 11 -26.36 5.45 27.03
C LEU A 11 -27.07 6.01 25.78
N TYR A 12 -28.39 6.09 25.84
CA TYR A 12 -29.25 6.58 24.78
C TYR A 12 -29.81 7.95 25.16
N ARG A 13 -29.84 8.85 24.19
CA ARG A 13 -30.46 10.17 24.32
C ARG A 13 -31.98 10.03 24.32
N GLN A 14 -32.61 10.48 25.38
CA GLN A 14 -34.06 10.58 25.52
C GLN A 14 -34.43 12.05 25.65
N VAL A 15 -35.29 12.51 24.74
CA VAL A 15 -35.83 13.87 24.74
C VAL A 15 -37.30 13.78 25.14
N ASN A 16 -37.67 14.44 26.23
CA ASN A 16 -39.04 14.48 26.72
C ASN A 16 -39.58 15.92 26.61
N LEU A 17 -40.72 16.09 25.94
CA LEU A 17 -41.45 17.35 25.96
C LEU A 17 -42.43 17.36 27.13
N ALA A 18 -42.33 18.34 28.00
CA ALA A 18 -43.30 18.57 29.07
C ALA A 18 -44.51 19.36 28.57
N LYS A 19 -45.64 19.24 29.28
CA LYS A 19 -46.89 19.93 28.94
C LYS A 19 -46.78 21.46 28.90
N ASN A 20 -45.77 22.02 29.57
CA ASN A 20 -45.45 23.45 29.57
C ASN A 20 -44.55 23.88 28.39
N GLY A 21 -44.32 23.00 27.40
CA GLY A 21 -43.47 23.26 26.25
C GLY A 21 -41.96 23.15 26.51
N LYS A 22 -41.53 22.88 27.76
CA LYS A 22 -40.11 22.68 28.06
C LYS A 22 -39.62 21.33 27.54
N VAL A 23 -38.44 21.32 26.94
CA VAL A 23 -37.77 20.11 26.45
C VAL A 23 -36.71 19.71 27.46
N TYR A 24 -36.80 18.48 27.97
CA TYR A 24 -35.78 17.90 28.85
C TYR A 24 -35.01 16.82 28.10
N GLU A 25 -33.69 16.90 28.13
CA GLU A 25 -32.81 15.92 27.55
C GLU A 25 -32.09 15.12 28.62
N TYR A 26 -32.11 13.79 28.50
CA TYR A 26 -31.40 12.88 29.39
C TYR A 26 -30.69 11.80 28.60
N TYR A 27 -29.53 11.36 29.09
CA TYR A 27 -28.86 10.14 28.65
C TYR A 27 -29.18 9.01 29.62
N ARG A 28 -29.77 7.92 29.12
CA ARG A 28 -30.22 6.77 29.94
C ARG A 28 -29.63 5.47 29.44
N CYS A 29 -29.30 4.57 30.37
CA CYS A 29 -28.89 3.21 30.03
C CYS A 29 -30.06 2.47 29.36
N ALA A 30 -29.81 1.80 28.24
CA ALA A 30 -30.82 0.92 27.66
C ALA A 30 -31.17 -0.21 28.63
N LYS A 31 -32.45 -0.58 28.60
CA LYS A 31 -32.92 -1.80 29.23
C LYS A 31 -32.70 -2.95 28.24
N THR A 32 -31.64 -3.70 28.42
CA THR A 32 -31.38 -4.92 27.63
C THR A 32 -32.16 -6.09 28.24
N ALA A 33 -32.79 -6.92 27.39
CA ALA A 33 -33.49 -8.12 27.84
C ALA A 33 -32.53 -9.04 28.62
N GLY A 34 -32.96 -9.53 29.79
CA GLY A 34 -32.15 -10.43 30.63
C GLY A 34 -31.21 -9.74 31.63
N LYS A 35 -31.11 -8.40 31.66
CA LYS A 35 -30.34 -7.67 32.68
C LYS A 35 -31.26 -6.92 33.66
N PRO A 36 -30.91 -6.82 34.96
CA PRO A 36 -31.67 -5.97 35.90
C PRO A 36 -31.65 -4.51 35.43
N SER A 37 -32.74 -3.77 35.69
CA SER A 37 -32.79 -2.36 35.34
C SER A 37 -31.64 -1.61 36.03
N CYS A 38 -30.86 -0.84 35.26
CA CYS A 38 -29.81 -0.01 35.83
C CYS A 38 -30.46 1.04 36.73
N LYS A 39 -30.35 0.87 38.06
CA LYS A 39 -31.07 1.65 39.07
C LYS A 39 -30.71 3.13 39.15
N GLY A 40 -29.83 3.65 38.31
CA GLY A 40 -29.63 5.10 38.31
C GLY A 40 -28.41 5.61 37.61
N GLN A 41 -28.46 5.71 36.29
CA GLN A 41 -27.75 6.77 35.59
C GLN A 41 -28.63 7.30 34.47
N SER A 42 -29.63 8.10 34.86
CA SER A 42 -30.12 9.14 33.97
C SER A 42 -29.24 10.36 34.22
N VAL A 43 -28.45 10.75 33.23
CA VAL A 43 -27.62 11.95 33.31
C VAL A 43 -28.31 13.03 32.51
N GLU A 44 -28.42 14.23 33.08
CA GLU A 44 -28.95 15.39 32.38
C GLU A 44 -28.09 15.70 31.14
N GLY A 45 -28.75 15.97 30.01
CA GLY A 45 -28.08 16.21 28.74
C GLY A 45 -27.09 17.36 28.80
N GLU A 46 -27.45 18.44 29.48
CA GLU A 46 -26.59 19.61 29.67
C GLU A 46 -25.28 19.26 30.38
N ARG A 47 -25.34 18.42 31.42
CA ARG A 47 -24.15 17.96 32.14
C ARG A 47 -23.22 17.12 31.25
N VAL A 48 -23.78 16.28 30.38
CA VAL A 48 -22.99 15.51 29.41
C VAL A 48 -22.33 16.44 28.40
N THR A 49 -23.08 17.41 27.87
CA THR A 49 -22.57 18.41 26.93
C THR A 49 -21.45 19.23 27.54
N ALA A 50 -21.62 19.75 28.77
CA ALA A 50 -20.59 20.51 29.47
C ALA A 50 -19.30 19.70 29.70
N ALA A 51 -19.42 18.43 30.07
CA ALA A 51 -18.28 17.54 30.25
C ALA A 51 -17.54 17.28 28.92
N ILE A 52 -18.27 17.09 27.82
CA ILE A 52 -17.68 16.94 26.48
C ILE A 52 -16.99 18.23 26.07
N SER A 53 -17.61 19.39 26.25
CA SER A 53 -17.02 20.70 25.93
C SER A 53 -15.72 20.92 26.70
N ALA A 54 -15.70 20.68 28.01
CA ALA A 54 -14.49 20.80 28.83
C ALA A 54 -13.37 19.85 28.37
N LEU A 55 -13.72 18.62 27.96
CA LEU A 55 -12.75 17.68 27.38
C LEU A 55 -12.19 18.20 26.06
N VAL A 56 -13.06 18.70 25.17
CA VAL A 56 -12.66 19.27 23.88
C VAL A 56 -11.74 20.46 24.10
N GLU A 57 -12.07 21.39 25.00
CA GLU A 57 -11.22 22.54 25.36
C GLU A 57 -9.84 22.10 25.85
N ARG A 58 -9.77 21.08 26.70
CA ARG A 58 -8.50 20.53 27.19
C ARG A 58 -7.66 19.90 26.06
N LEU A 59 -8.30 19.26 25.08
CA LEU A 59 -7.62 18.64 23.95
C LEU A 59 -7.32 19.64 22.82
N ALA A 60 -7.96 20.82 22.85
CA ALA A 60 -7.89 21.82 21.79
C ALA A 60 -6.45 22.29 21.51
N GLY A 61 -5.59 22.32 22.53
CA GLY A 61 -4.18 22.71 22.42
C GLY A 61 -3.23 21.59 21.97
N LEU A 62 -3.69 20.34 21.85
CA LEU A 62 -2.83 19.25 21.41
C LEU A 62 -2.55 19.35 19.91
N ALA A 63 -1.28 19.17 19.55
CA ALA A 63 -0.87 19.07 18.16
C ALA A 63 -1.53 17.84 17.52
N MET A 64 -2.12 18.06 16.35
CA MET A 64 -2.68 16.97 15.58
C MET A 64 -1.58 16.29 14.78
N THR A 65 -1.41 14.98 15.01
CA THR A 65 -0.57 14.12 14.20
C THR A 65 -1.40 13.42 13.13
N VAL A 66 -0.82 13.26 11.95
CA VAL A 66 -1.40 12.46 10.86
C VAL A 66 -0.43 11.37 10.47
N ARG A 67 -0.99 10.20 10.14
CA ARG A 67 -0.20 9.11 9.59
C ARG A 67 0.11 9.40 8.12
N ARG A 68 1.36 9.72 7.81
CA ARG A 68 1.85 9.95 6.46
C ARG A 68 2.60 8.72 5.96
N PHE A 69 2.31 8.31 4.73
CA PHE A 69 3.09 7.28 4.06
C PHE A 69 4.38 7.91 3.53
N ILE A 70 5.52 7.36 3.95
CA ILE A 70 6.84 7.69 3.42
C ILE A 70 7.17 6.60 2.41
N PRO A 71 7.23 6.92 1.10
CA PRO A 71 7.62 5.94 0.10
C PRO A 71 9.05 5.47 0.38
N GLY A 72 9.26 4.16 0.23
CA GLY A 72 10.59 3.59 0.28
C GLY A 72 11.37 3.98 -0.96
N GLU A 73 12.69 4.08 -0.81
CA GLU A 73 13.62 4.21 -1.92
C GLU A 73 14.49 2.96 -1.86
N ASP A 74 14.38 2.12 -2.89
CA ASP A 74 15.15 0.90 -3.04
C ASP A 74 15.82 0.90 -4.42
N HIS A 75 17.15 0.80 -4.41
CA HIS A 75 18.00 0.79 -5.59
C HIS A 75 18.71 -0.55 -5.76
N ALA A 76 18.29 -1.59 -5.04
CA ALA A 76 18.90 -2.92 -5.08
C ALA A 76 18.86 -3.54 -6.49
N GLU A 77 17.73 -3.39 -7.20
CA GLU A 77 17.60 -3.89 -8.58
C GLU A 77 18.59 -3.19 -9.53
N GLN A 78 18.69 -1.86 -9.45
CA GLN A 78 19.61 -1.07 -10.27
C GLN A 78 21.08 -1.41 -9.96
N LEU A 79 21.43 -1.55 -8.67
CA LEU A 79 22.76 -1.99 -8.25
C LEU A 79 23.09 -3.40 -8.76
N ASN A 80 22.12 -4.32 -8.75
CA ASN A 80 22.29 -5.66 -9.29
C ASN A 80 22.53 -5.61 -10.81
N HIS A 81 21.77 -4.80 -11.54
CA HIS A 81 21.97 -4.61 -12.98
C HIS A 81 23.37 -4.09 -13.30
N VAL A 82 23.85 -3.08 -12.59
CA VAL A 82 25.22 -2.55 -12.78
C VAL A 82 26.27 -3.59 -12.42
N THR A 83 26.06 -4.36 -11.35
CA THR A 83 26.97 -5.43 -10.94
C THR A 83 27.06 -6.54 -12.01
N VAL A 84 25.92 -6.92 -12.60
CA VAL A 84 25.88 -7.87 -13.71
C VAL A 84 26.62 -7.31 -14.93
N ALA A 85 26.36 -6.07 -15.32
CA ALA A 85 27.04 -5.43 -16.44
C ALA A 85 28.58 -5.37 -16.25
N MET A 86 29.05 -5.02 -15.05
CA MET A 86 30.48 -5.03 -14.74
C MET A 86 31.10 -6.43 -14.87
N ARG A 87 30.39 -7.46 -14.40
CA ARG A 87 30.85 -8.85 -14.49
C ARG A 87 30.93 -9.29 -15.95
N ASP A 88 29.89 -8.99 -16.73
CA ASP A 88 29.81 -9.40 -18.12
C ASP A 88 30.90 -8.70 -18.96
N LEU A 89 31.14 -7.40 -18.73
CA LEU A 89 32.27 -6.65 -19.33
C LEU A 89 33.63 -7.28 -18.97
N CYS A 90 33.81 -7.70 -17.71
CA CYS A 90 35.03 -8.41 -17.31
C CYS A 90 35.16 -9.78 -18.00
N GLU A 91 34.06 -10.47 -18.25
CA GLU A 91 34.06 -11.74 -18.97
C GLU A 91 34.39 -11.55 -20.45
N GLU A 92 33.86 -10.52 -21.09
CA GLU A 92 34.21 -10.13 -22.47
C GLU A 92 35.70 -9.83 -22.60
N LYS A 93 36.28 -9.09 -21.64
CA LYS A 93 37.73 -8.85 -21.60
C LYS A 93 38.52 -10.14 -21.47
N ARG A 94 38.10 -11.08 -20.62
CA ARG A 94 38.74 -12.41 -20.47
C ARG A 94 38.64 -13.28 -21.72
N ARG A 95 37.61 -13.07 -22.55
CA ARG A 95 37.44 -13.75 -23.83
C ARG A 95 38.23 -13.09 -24.98
N ASN A 96 39.09 -12.12 -24.67
CA ASN A 96 39.87 -11.34 -25.62
C ASN A 96 39.01 -10.59 -26.66
N LEU A 97 37.78 -10.21 -26.28
CA LEU A 97 36.89 -9.46 -27.17
C LEU A 97 37.41 -8.03 -27.46
N PHE A 98 38.30 -7.53 -26.59
CA PHE A 98 38.99 -6.24 -26.69
C PHE A 98 40.45 -6.38 -27.18
N ASP A 99 40.81 -7.46 -27.87
CA ASP A 99 42.17 -7.70 -28.40
C ASP A 99 42.37 -7.01 -29.76
N TYR A 100 42.30 -5.68 -29.75
CA TYR A 100 42.55 -4.82 -30.90
C TYR A 100 43.19 -3.49 -30.45
N PRO A 101 43.86 -2.74 -31.36
CA PRO A 101 44.43 -1.45 -31.02
C PRO A 101 43.35 -0.48 -30.50
N GLY A 102 43.49 -0.01 -29.26
CA GLY A 102 42.53 0.86 -28.57
C GLY A 102 41.48 0.14 -27.71
N GLY A 103 41.42 -1.20 -27.75
CA GLY A 103 40.44 -1.96 -26.96
C GLY A 103 40.66 -1.88 -25.44
N ASP A 104 41.89 -1.65 -24.98
CA ASP A 104 42.18 -1.41 -23.56
C ASP A 104 41.58 -0.08 -23.07
N ASP A 105 41.69 0.97 -23.88
CA ASP A 105 41.15 2.29 -23.58
C ASP A 105 39.61 2.23 -23.52
N GLU A 106 38.97 1.63 -24.54
CA GLU A 106 37.51 1.44 -24.57
C GLU A 106 36.99 0.61 -23.38
N TYR A 107 37.70 -0.46 -22.99
CA TYR A 107 37.35 -1.24 -21.80
C TYR A 107 37.46 -0.41 -20.52
N SER A 108 38.52 0.39 -20.39
CA SER A 108 38.75 1.22 -19.20
C SER A 108 37.70 2.31 -19.05
N GLU A 109 37.34 2.98 -20.14
CA GLU A 109 36.28 4.00 -20.17
C GLU A 109 34.91 3.38 -19.83
N ALA A 110 34.58 2.23 -20.42
CA ALA A 110 33.33 1.54 -20.14
C ALA A 110 33.24 1.10 -18.66
N LEU A 111 34.35 0.61 -18.10
CA LEU A 111 34.40 0.20 -16.69
C LEU A 111 34.27 1.40 -15.75
N GLU A 112 34.90 2.53 -16.07
CA GLU A 112 34.81 3.77 -15.29
C GLU A 112 33.35 4.25 -15.19
N VAL A 113 32.61 4.28 -16.30
CA VAL A 113 31.19 4.64 -16.33
C VAL A 113 30.36 3.76 -15.39
N LEU A 114 30.59 2.44 -15.40
CA LEU A 114 29.86 1.51 -14.53
C LEU A 114 30.24 1.65 -13.06
N VAL A 115 31.51 1.94 -12.76
CA VAL A 115 31.99 2.19 -11.39
C VAL A 115 31.36 3.47 -10.83
N ASP A 116 31.31 4.52 -11.63
CA ASP A 116 30.69 5.78 -11.24
C ASP A 116 29.19 5.64 -11.02
N GLU A 117 28.49 4.92 -11.90
CA GLU A 117 27.06 4.65 -11.73
C GLU A 117 26.80 3.82 -10.46
N ARG A 118 27.62 2.80 -10.20
CA ARG A 118 27.53 2.03 -8.97
C ARG A 118 27.76 2.91 -7.74
N ARG A 119 28.75 3.80 -7.77
CA ARG A 119 29.03 4.75 -6.68
C ARG A 119 27.87 5.71 -6.47
N ARG A 120 27.27 6.22 -7.56
CA ARG A 120 26.10 7.10 -7.52
C ARG A 120 24.91 6.40 -6.86
N LEU A 121 24.58 5.18 -7.30
CA LEU A 121 23.48 4.40 -6.73
C LEU A 121 23.73 3.98 -5.28
N ALA A 122 24.97 3.65 -4.92
CA ALA A 122 25.33 3.29 -3.54
C ALA A 122 25.30 4.49 -2.58
N ALA A 123 25.42 5.71 -3.09
CA ALA A 123 25.27 6.94 -2.31
C ALA A 123 23.80 7.33 -2.08
N LEU A 124 22.85 6.74 -2.83
CA LEU A 124 21.43 7.00 -2.63
C LEU A 124 20.92 6.30 -1.36
N PRO A 125 19.97 6.91 -0.63
CA PRO A 125 19.36 6.28 0.53
C PRO A 125 18.68 4.95 0.15
N GLN A 126 18.94 3.89 0.92
CA GLN A 126 18.14 2.67 0.88
C GLN A 126 17.28 2.59 2.13
N ARG A 127 15.97 2.83 1.96
CA ARG A 127 15.01 2.78 3.07
C ARG A 127 13.72 2.06 2.66
N PRO A 128 13.19 1.17 3.51
CA PRO A 128 11.89 0.56 3.26
C PRO A 128 10.78 1.59 3.37
N SER A 129 9.66 1.33 2.68
CA SER A 129 8.45 2.14 2.84
C SER A 129 7.92 2.05 4.26
N ALA A 130 7.53 3.17 4.85
CA ALA A 130 7.06 3.22 6.22
C ALA A 130 5.90 4.18 6.41
N TRP A 131 5.11 3.93 7.45
CA TRP A 131 4.14 4.89 7.96
C TRP A 131 4.79 5.64 9.11
N ALA A 132 4.80 6.98 9.01
CA ALA A 132 5.30 7.84 10.08
C ALA A 132 4.19 8.77 10.55
N GLU A 133 4.21 9.09 11.85
CA GLU A 133 3.38 10.16 12.40
C GLU A 133 4.09 11.49 12.15
N ALA A 134 3.39 12.41 11.49
CA ALA A 134 3.88 13.76 11.23
C ALA A 134 2.93 14.77 11.88
N GLU A 135 3.49 15.74 12.58
CA GLU A 135 2.74 16.88 13.09
C GLU A 135 2.24 17.72 11.92
N THR A 136 0.96 18.09 11.96
CA THR A 136 0.33 18.88 10.89
C THR A 136 0.56 20.37 11.02
N GLY A 137 1.17 20.83 12.12
CA GLY A 137 1.22 22.24 12.50
C GLY A 137 -0.15 22.81 12.90
N GLN A 138 -1.20 21.98 12.93
CA GLN A 138 -2.55 22.34 13.37
C GLN A 138 -2.82 21.73 14.74
N THR A 139 -3.61 22.41 15.55
CA THR A 139 -4.16 21.87 16.79
C THR A 139 -5.61 21.46 16.60
N PHE A 140 -6.16 20.65 17.51
CA PHE A 140 -7.57 20.24 17.46
C PHE A 140 -8.55 21.44 17.50
N ALA A 141 -8.14 22.59 18.05
CA ALA A 141 -8.93 23.82 18.04
C ALA A 141 -9.18 24.39 16.63
N GLY A 142 -8.20 24.22 15.72
CA GLY A 142 -8.23 24.82 14.38
C GLY A 142 -9.10 24.04 13.38
N LEU A 143 -9.47 22.81 13.71
CA LEU A 143 -10.44 22.03 12.95
C LEU A 143 -11.84 22.52 13.30
N GLY A 144 -12.41 23.34 12.41
CA GLY A 144 -13.86 23.60 12.42
C GLY A 144 -14.66 22.29 12.47
N PRO A 145 -15.95 22.34 12.87
CA PRO A 145 -16.75 21.14 13.05
C PRO A 145 -16.65 20.24 11.82
N ALA A 146 -16.20 19.01 12.03
CA ALA A 146 -15.98 18.06 10.94
C ALA A 146 -17.27 17.95 10.09
N PRO A 147 -17.18 18.06 8.75
CA PRO A 147 -18.35 17.79 7.92
C PRO A 147 -18.82 16.38 8.25
N THR A 148 -20.11 16.25 8.58
CA THR A 148 -20.74 14.95 8.81
C THR A 148 -20.54 14.12 7.54
N ARG A 149 -19.58 13.19 7.57
CA ARG A 149 -19.36 12.26 6.47
C ARG A 149 -20.63 11.42 6.33
N ASN A 150 -21.45 11.73 5.33
CA ASN A 150 -22.30 10.72 4.74
C ASN A 150 -21.38 9.61 4.21
N THR A 151 -21.53 8.43 4.77
CA THR A 151 -20.80 7.21 4.43
C THR A 151 -21.05 6.83 2.96
N ALA A 152 -20.23 7.34 2.04
CA ALA A 152 -20.23 6.90 0.64
C ALA A 152 -18.89 7.20 -0.06
N ALA A 153 -17.75 6.90 0.56
CA ALA A 153 -16.48 6.74 -0.15
C ALA A 153 -15.48 6.05 0.79
N GLY A 154 -15.35 4.73 0.66
CA GLY A 154 -14.17 4.05 1.17
C GLY A 154 -12.91 4.60 0.48
N PRO A 155 -11.73 4.49 1.11
CA PRO A 155 -10.48 4.86 0.44
C PRO A 155 -10.39 4.13 -0.90
N PRO A 156 -9.89 4.77 -1.97
CA PRO A 156 -9.68 4.09 -3.24
C PRO A 156 -8.82 2.85 -2.96
N ARG A 157 -9.31 1.67 -3.36
CA ARG A 157 -8.51 0.45 -3.32
C ARG A 157 -7.21 0.74 -4.09
N PRO A 158 -6.04 0.33 -3.58
CA PRO A 158 -4.83 0.37 -4.37
C PRO A 158 -5.12 -0.37 -5.67
N GLN A 159 -5.02 0.34 -6.79
CA GLN A 159 -5.18 -0.27 -8.11
C GLN A 159 -4.05 -1.26 -8.26
N SER A 160 -4.37 -2.56 -8.30
CA SER A 160 -3.39 -3.57 -8.67
C SER A 160 -2.80 -3.17 -10.03
N PRO A 161 -1.47 -3.20 -10.20
CA PRO A 161 -0.88 -2.96 -11.51
C PRO A 161 -1.48 -3.95 -12.52
N PRO A 162 -1.74 -3.51 -13.76
CA PRO A 162 -2.29 -4.40 -14.78
C PRO A 162 -1.35 -5.59 -14.95
N LEU A 163 -1.90 -6.79 -14.80
CA LEU A 163 -1.22 -8.02 -15.21
C LEU A 163 -0.75 -7.82 -16.65
N HIS A 164 0.56 -7.84 -16.85
CA HIS A 164 1.18 -7.80 -18.16
C HIS A 164 0.44 -8.80 -19.07
N ALA A 165 -0.04 -8.29 -20.20
CA ALA A 165 -0.60 -9.10 -21.25
C ALA A 165 0.45 -10.14 -21.66
N THR A 166 0.19 -11.40 -21.32
CA THR A 166 0.90 -12.54 -21.88
C THR A 166 0.70 -12.48 -23.39
N HIS A 167 1.70 -11.96 -24.11
CA HIS A 167 1.78 -12.08 -25.56
C HIS A 167 1.90 -13.57 -25.88
N HIS A 168 0.77 -14.22 -26.09
CA HIS A 168 0.73 -15.49 -26.80
C HIS A 168 1.20 -15.22 -28.23
N LEU A 169 2.49 -15.48 -28.48
CA LEU A 169 3.02 -15.69 -29.82
C LEU A 169 2.22 -16.84 -30.45
N ARG A 170 1.20 -16.47 -31.23
CA ARG A 170 0.59 -17.37 -32.21
C ARG A 170 1.63 -17.65 -33.27
N LEU A 171 2.23 -18.83 -33.22
CA LEU A 171 2.98 -19.40 -34.33
C LEU A 171 2.05 -19.50 -35.54
N VAL A 172 2.31 -18.66 -36.54
CA VAL A 172 1.66 -18.73 -37.86
C VAL A 172 2.29 -19.92 -38.60
N PRO A 173 1.54 -20.95 -39.00
CA PRO A 173 2.09 -22.03 -39.80
C PRO A 173 2.36 -21.52 -41.22
N THR A 174 3.64 -21.44 -41.59
CA THR A 174 4.08 -21.19 -42.96
C THR A 174 3.67 -22.37 -43.85
N ARG A 175 2.88 -22.09 -44.88
CA ARG A 175 2.51 -23.06 -45.93
C ARG A 175 3.77 -23.60 -46.60
N ARG A 176 4.06 -24.89 -46.41
CA ARG A 176 5.01 -25.63 -47.27
C ARG A 176 4.35 -25.90 -48.62
N THR A 177 4.96 -25.39 -49.68
CA THR A 177 4.71 -25.83 -51.06
C THR A 177 5.24 -27.26 -51.26
N PRO A 178 4.57 -28.09 -52.06
CA PRO A 178 5.08 -29.42 -52.40
C PRO A 178 6.09 -29.32 -53.54
N SER A 179 7.35 -29.63 -53.24
CA SER A 179 8.37 -29.97 -54.23
C SER A 179 8.23 -31.44 -54.58
N THR A 180 8.03 -31.71 -55.86
CA THR A 180 8.08 -33.02 -56.49
C THR A 180 9.52 -33.53 -56.56
N ARG A 181 9.63 -34.87 -56.65
CA ARG A 181 10.71 -35.73 -57.17
C ARG A 181 11.58 -36.53 -56.19
N THR A 182 11.30 -37.83 -56.26
CA THR A 182 12.24 -38.89 -56.69
C THR A 182 12.97 -39.68 -55.60
N ALA A 183 12.37 -40.85 -55.36
CA ALA A 183 12.96 -42.19 -55.36
C ALA A 183 13.83 -42.68 -54.19
N ALA A 184 13.55 -43.97 -53.94
CA ALA A 184 14.45 -45.05 -53.54
C ALA A 184 14.52 -45.43 -52.06
N GLY A 185 14.29 -46.73 -51.82
CA GLY A 185 14.66 -47.48 -50.62
C GLY A 185 13.55 -47.50 -49.58
N ALA A 186 12.77 -48.58 -49.46
CA ALA A 186 13.08 -49.78 -48.66
C ALA A 186 13.14 -49.45 -47.15
N LEU A 187 12.54 -50.17 -46.20
CA LEU A 187 11.95 -51.49 -46.14
C LEU A 187 11.09 -51.52 -44.86
N TRP A 188 10.10 -52.39 -44.82
CA TRP A 188 9.08 -52.49 -43.78
C TRP A 188 9.50 -53.30 -42.55
N LYS A 189 8.96 -52.90 -41.37
CA LYS A 189 8.58 -53.72 -40.18
C LYS A 189 9.75 -54.40 -39.41
N PHE A 190 9.70 -54.64 -38.09
CA PHE A 190 8.60 -55.14 -37.28
C PHE A 190 8.65 -54.67 -35.81
N ASP A 191 7.42 -54.63 -35.32
CA ASP A 191 6.81 -54.58 -34.00
C ASP A 191 7.31 -55.56 -32.91
N VAL A 192 6.72 -55.34 -31.73
CA VAL A 192 6.46 -56.23 -30.58
C VAL A 192 7.44 -56.20 -29.40
N GLY A 193 6.97 -55.60 -28.31
CA GLY A 193 7.57 -55.67 -26.99
C GLY A 193 7.33 -56.98 -26.24
N ARG A 194 8.08 -57.13 -25.15
CA ARG A 194 7.56 -57.46 -23.83
C ARG A 194 8.58 -56.99 -22.79
#